data_AF-A0A392P0L1-F1
#
_entry.id   AF-A0A392P0L1-F1
#
_cell.length_a   1.000
_cell.length_b   1.000
_cell.length_c   1.000
_cell.angle_alpha   90.00
_cell.angle_beta   90.00
_cell.angle_gamma   90.00
#
_symmetry.space_group_name_H-M   'P 1'
#
loop_
_entity.id
_entity.type
_entity.pdbx_description
1 polymer ?
#
loop_
_entity_poly.entity_id
_entity_poly.type
_entity_poly.pdbx_seq_one_letter_code
_entity_poly.pdbx_strand_id
1 'polypeptide(L)' 'MKNPHIFLLSVSLPTPSSETIFVSGLPFGAIEAIKAAYGSVVQILDPPRDGFNLTLKINLSKVPANQ' A
#
# COMPACT_ATOMS: atom_id res chain seq x y z
N MET A 1 15.54 18.24 3.37
CA MET A 1 15.15 18.00 1.96
C MET A 1 14.33 16.70 1.91
N LYS A 2 13.20 16.65 1.17
CA LYS A 2 12.44 15.40 0.99
C LYS A 2 13.31 14.42 0.18
N ASN A 3 13.32 13.14 0.55
CA ASN A 3 14.06 12.11 -0.18
C ASN A 3 13.35 11.85 -1.52
N PRO A 4 13.99 12.09 -2.68
CA PRO A 4 13.35 11.93 -4.00
C PRO A 4 13.09 10.46 -4.38
N HIS A 5 13.74 9.51 -3.72
CA HIS A 5 13.51 8.08 -3.93
C HIS A 5 12.32 7.53 -3.14
N ILE A 6 11.70 8.34 -2.27
CA ILE A 6 10.55 7.92 -1.48
C ILE A 6 9.29 8.53 -2.07
N PHE A 7 8.39 7.67 -2.54
CA PHE A 7 7.08 8.05 -3.03
C PHE A 7 5.98 7.52 -2.09
N LEU A 8 4.99 8.35 -1.77
CA LEU A 8 3.84 7.95 -0.96
C LEU A 8 2.62 7.83 -1.87
N LEU A 9 2.00 6.66 -1.88
CA LEU A 9 0.77 6.37 -2.61
C LEU A 9 -0.35 6.10 -1.61
N SER A 10 -1.33 7.00 -1.54
CA SER A 10 -2.56 6.79 -0.77
C SER A 10 -3.71 6.41 -1.69
N VAL A 11 -4.48 5.40 -1.31
CA VAL A 11 -5.54 4.82 -2.13
C VAL A 11 -6.84 4.73 -1.34
N SER A 12 -7.92 5.20 -1.95
CA SER A 12 -9.28 4.97 -1.47
C SER A 12 -9.85 3.76 -2.19
N LEU A 13 -10.52 2.90 -1.44
CA LEU A 13 -11.22 1.76 -1.99
C LEU A 13 -12.66 2.15 -2.34
N PRO A 14 -13.23 1.61 -3.43
CA PRO A 14 -14.65 1.78 -3.70
C PRO A 14 -15.47 1.11 -2.59
N THR A 15 -16.77 1.42 -2.53
CA THR A 15 -17.69 0.75 -1.61
C THR A 15 -17.62 -0.76 -1.84
N PRO A 16 -17.23 -1.54 -0.81
CA PRO A 16 -17.11 -2.99 -0.93
C PRO A 16 -18.48 -3.66 -1.04
N SER A 17 -18.51 -4.93 -1.47
CA SER A 17 -19.73 -5.74 -1.38
C SER A 17 -20.09 -6.00 0.09
N SER A 18 -21.37 -6.23 0.37
CA SER A 18 -21.85 -6.54 1.73
C SER A 18 -21.22 -7.81 2.32
N GLU A 19 -20.69 -8.70 1.47
CA GLU A 19 -20.03 -9.95 1.86
C GLU A 19 -18.52 -9.78 2.11
N THR A 20 -17.96 -8.60 1.84
CA THR A 20 -16.52 -8.37 2.01
C THR A 20 -16.15 -8.38 3.48
N ILE A 21 -15.24 -9.29 3.86
CA ILE A 21 -14.67 -9.35 5.20
C ILE A 21 -13.51 -8.36 5.28
N PHE A 22 -13.59 -7.42 6.23
CA PHE A 22 -12.53 -6.46 6.49
C PHE A 22 -11.68 -6.87 7.68
N VAL A 23 -10.36 -6.72 7.54
CA VAL A 23 -9.38 -6.81 8.63
C VAL A 23 -8.54 -5.55 8.61
N SER A 24 -8.54 -4.81 9.72
CA SER A 24 -7.80 -3.55 9.86
C SER A 24 -8.10 -2.51 8.76
N GLY A 25 -9.35 -2.43 8.32
CA GLY A 25 -9.79 -1.43 7.32
C GLY A 25 -9.53 -1.81 5.86
N LEU A 26 -8.98 -3.01 5.60
CA LEU A 26 -8.76 -3.54 4.24
C LEU A 26 -9.46 -4.89 4.04
N PRO A 27 -9.77 -5.27 2.79
CA PRO A 27 -10.29 -6.61 2.49
C PRO A 27 -9.36 -7.71 3.02
N PHE A 28 -9.95 -8.80 3.50
CA PHE A 28 -9.21 -9.95 4.01
C PHE A 28 -8.14 -10.44 3.01
N GLY A 29 -6.92 -10.64 3.49
CA GLY A 29 -5.78 -11.06 2.68
C GLY A 29 -5.08 -9.94 1.89
N ALA A 30 -5.57 -8.70 1.92
CA ALA A 30 -4.98 -7.60 1.14
C ALA A 30 -3.54 -7.28 1.56
N ILE A 31 -3.25 -7.29 2.87
CA ILE A 31 -1.90 -7.01 3.40
C ILE A 31 -0.91 -8.08 2.92
N GLU A 32 -1.31 -9.34 2.99
CA GLU A 32 -0.52 -10.50 2.58
C GLU A 32 -0.26 -10.46 1.07
N ALA A 33 -1.29 -10.15 0.28
CA ALA A 33 -1.17 -10.00 -1.16
C ALA A 33 -0.20 -8.87 -1.55
N ILE A 34 -0.28 -7.70 -0.89
CA ILE A 34 0.65 -6.58 -1.15
C ILE A 34 2.08 -6.97 -0.79
N LYS A 35 2.28 -7.61 0.37
CA LYS A 35 3.61 -8.07 0.80
C LYS A 35 4.19 -9.09 -0.17
N ALA A 36 3.37 -10.03 -0.64
CA ALA A 36 3.78 -11.05 -1.59
C ALA A 36 4.15 -10.46 -2.97
N ALA A 37 3.37 -9.51 -3.47
CA ALA A 37 3.58 -8.92 -4.78
C ALA A 37 4.71 -7.87 -4.80
N TYR A 38 4.82 -7.05 -3.75
CA TYR A 38 5.64 -5.84 -3.78
C TYR A 38 6.52 -5.62 -2.54
N GLY A 39 6.57 -6.54 -1.58
CA GLY A 39 7.23 -6.33 -0.28
C GLY A 39 8.73 -5.99 -0.33
N SER A 40 9.40 -6.24 -1.47
CA SER A 40 10.78 -5.81 -1.69
C SER A 40 10.92 -4.29 -1.88
N VAL A 41 9.89 -3.62 -2.40
CA VAL A 41 9.90 -2.20 -2.79
C VAL A 41 8.91 -1.34 -2.00
N VAL A 42 7.88 -1.93 -1.38
CA VAL A 42 6.85 -1.20 -0.63
C VAL A 42 6.86 -1.50 0.86
N GLN A 43 6.54 -0.48 1.64
CA GLN A 43 6.18 -0.57 3.05
C GLN A 43 4.75 -0.05 3.21
N ILE A 44 3.90 -0.81 3.88
CA ILE A 44 2.54 -0.36 4.24
C ILE A 44 2.65 0.56 5.46
N LEU A 45 2.03 1.73 5.38
CA LEU A 45 1.91 2.67 6.50
C LEU A 45 0.60 2.43 7.23
N ASP A 46 0.72 2.27 8.56
CA ASP A 46 -0.38 2.08 9.49
C ASP A 46 -0.18 3.04 10.69
N PRO A 47 -1.10 3.99 10.96
CA PRO A 47 -2.35 4.21 10.24
C PRO A 47 -2.14 4.82 8.84
N PRO A 48 -3.10 4.61 7.91
CA PRO A 48 -3.07 5.28 6.61
C PRO A 48 -3.23 6.80 6.77
N ARG A 49 -2.70 7.55 5.80
CA ARG A 49 -2.73 9.02 5.82
C ARG A 49 -4.08 9.56 5.35
N ASP A 50 -4.43 10.73 5.86
CA ASP A 50 -5.44 11.64 5.28
C ASP A 50 -6.82 11.01 4.99
N GLY A 51 -7.23 10.01 5.80
CA GLY A 51 -8.53 9.33 5.67
C GLY A 51 -8.63 8.32 4.53
N PHE A 52 -7.53 8.02 3.85
CA PHE A 52 -7.47 6.96 2.84
C PHE A 52 -7.52 5.57 3.49
N ASN A 53 -7.89 4.55 2.72
CA ASN A 53 -7.97 3.17 3.23
C ASN A 53 -6.59 2.52 3.31
N LEU A 54 -5.66 2.89 2.42
CA LEU A 54 -4.30 2.35 2.35
C LEU A 54 -3.31 3.47 2.03
N THR A 55 -2.17 3.49 2.72
CA THR A 55 -1.01 4.26 2.29
C THR A 55 0.20 3.36 2.14
N LEU A 56 0.84 3.40 0.98
CA LEU A 56 2.08 2.72 0.67
C LEU A 56 3.23 3.71 0.59
N LYS A 57 4.34 3.37 1.23
CA LYS A 57 5.64 4.02 1.03
C LYS A 57 6.46 3.18 0.07
N ILE A 58 6.64 3.69 -1.13
CA ILE A 58 7.38 3.03 -2.20
C ILE A 58 8.82 3.56 -2.19
N ASN A 59 9.80 2.66 -2.18
CA ASN A 59 11.20 3.00 -2.37
C ASN A 59 11.63 2.77 -3.81
N LEU A 60 11.70 3.87 -4.58
CA LEU A 60 12.09 3.87 -5.99
C LEU A 60 13.53 3.40 -6.21
N SER A 61 14.41 3.47 -5.21
CA SER A 61 15.79 2.97 -5.34
C SER A 61 15.89 1.45 -5.39
N LYS A 62 14.82 0.75 -5.01
CA LYS A 62 14.73 -0.71 -5.03
C LYS A 62 13.95 -1.24 -6.23
N VAL A 63 13.37 -0.35 -7.04
CA VAL A 63 12.70 -0.74 -8.28
C VAL A 63 13.78 -1.25 -9.22
N PRO A 64 13.65 -2.48 -9.76
CA PRO A 64 14.61 -2.99 -10.74
C PRO A 64 14.70 -2.03 -11.92
N ALA A 65 15.92 -1.75 -12.38
CA ALA A 65 16.07 -1.13 -13.69
C ALA A 65 15.44 -2.09 -14.71
N ASN A 66 14.55 -1.58 -15.57
CA ASN A 66 14.07 -2.38 -16.70
C ASN A 66 15.30 -2.92 -17.44
N GLN A 67 15.44 -4.24 -17.48
CA GLN A 67 16.41 -4.91 -18.34
C GLN A 67 15.95 -4.84 -19.78
#